data_AF-A0A353QYD6-F1
#
_entry.id   AF-A0A353QYD6-F1
#
_cell.length_a   1.000
_cell.length_b   1.000
_cell.length_c   1.000
_cell.angle_alpha   90.00
_cell.angle_beta   90.00
_cell.angle_gamma   90.00
#
_symmetry.space_group_name_H-M   'P 1'
#
loop_
_entity.id
_entity.type
_entity.pdbx_description
1 polymer ?
#
loop_
_entity_poly.entity_id
_entity_poly.type
_entity_poly.pdbx_seq_one_letter_code
_entity_poly.pdbx_strand_id
1 'polypeptide(L)'
;MEVNDNLPVYSMGVATQILNVHPRTLRIYEAEGLIKPHRQGGKRMFSKNDLIWIQCLRNMIHEENISIPGIKRLLELMPCWKLKDCPQEVRANCAAFKEKGKKCWEFSQNTCENSCKNCEVYLKENKNK
;
A
#
# COMPACT_ATOMS: atom_id res chain seq x y z
N MET A 1 27.44 -6.16 6.76
CA MET A 1 26.85 -5.17 5.83
C MET A 1 25.36 -5.45 5.81
N GLU A 2 24.56 -4.58 6.42
CA GLU A 2 23.10 -4.74 6.41
C GLU A 2 22.57 -4.42 5.01
N VAL A 3 21.87 -5.36 4.40
CA VAL A 3 21.26 -5.17 3.09
C VAL A 3 19.98 -4.36 3.31
N ASN A 4 19.93 -3.14 2.77
CA ASN A 4 18.70 -2.36 2.79
C ASN A 4 17.75 -2.89 1.71
N ASP A 5 16.81 -3.75 2.13
CA ASP A 5 15.84 -4.40 1.25
C ASP A 5 14.85 -3.44 0.57
N ASN A 6 14.81 -2.17 0.98
CA ASN A 6 14.01 -1.10 0.36
C ASN A 6 14.76 -0.35 -0.75
N LEU A 7 16.06 -0.58 -0.96
CA LEU A 7 16.81 0.09 -2.01
C LEU A 7 16.37 -0.43 -3.40
N PRO A 8 15.86 0.43 -4.31
CA PRO A 8 15.31 -0.03 -5.58
C PRO A 8 16.41 -0.25 -6.63
N VAL A 9 16.95 -1.47 -6.69
CA VAL A 9 18.08 -1.83 -7.57
C VAL A 9 17.71 -2.73 -8.75
N TYR A 10 16.50 -3.32 -8.75
CA TYR A 10 16.07 -4.23 -9.81
C TYR A 10 15.30 -3.48 -10.89
N SER A 11 15.78 -3.52 -12.13
CA SER A 11 15.02 -2.99 -13.28
C SER A 11 13.81 -3.88 -13.60
N MET A 12 12.86 -3.37 -14.39
CA MET A 12 11.70 -4.14 -14.88
C MET A 12 12.08 -5.51 -15.44
N GLY A 13 13.12 -5.60 -16.28
CA GLY A 13 13.55 -6.87 -16.89
C GLY A 13 14.02 -7.87 -15.84
N VAL A 14 14.88 -7.43 -14.93
CA VAL A 14 15.41 -8.26 -13.84
C VAL A 14 14.28 -8.71 -12.91
N ALA A 15 13.39 -7.81 -12.52
CA ALA A 15 12.23 -8.12 -11.69
C ALA A 15 11.34 -9.19 -12.34
N THR A 16 11.05 -9.08 -13.64
CA THR A 16 10.22 -10.06 -14.37
C THR A 16 10.85 -11.44 -14.46
N GLN A 17 12.18 -11.51 -14.56
CA GLN A 17 12.91 -12.78 -14.56
C GLN A 17 12.88 -13.43 -13.18
N ILE A 18 13.17 -12.67 -12.12
CA ILE A 18 13.16 -13.17 -10.73
C ILE A 18 11.77 -13.71 -10.35
N LEU A 19 10.72 -12.94 -10.69
CA LEU A 19 9.34 -13.28 -10.35
C LEU A 19 8.71 -14.28 -11.31
N ASN A 20 9.38 -14.64 -12.40
CA ASN A 20 8.84 -15.43 -13.50
C ASN A 20 7.43 -14.96 -13.93
N VAL A 21 7.34 -13.67 -14.30
CA VAL A 21 6.10 -13.02 -14.77
C VAL A 21 6.33 -12.30 -16.09
N HIS A 22 5.26 -12.16 -16.87
CA HIS A 22 5.26 -11.26 -18.01
C HIS A 22 5.30 -9.78 -17.55
N PRO A 23 6.05 -8.86 -18.20
CA PRO A 23 6.10 -7.44 -17.83
C PRO A 23 4.72 -6.75 -17.81
N ARG A 24 3.75 -7.26 -18.57
CA ARG A 24 2.36 -6.79 -18.54
C ARG A 24 1.73 -6.95 -17.16
N THR A 25 2.03 -8.02 -16.43
CA THR A 25 1.51 -8.27 -15.08
C THR A 25 1.92 -7.17 -14.12
N LEU A 26 3.20 -6.78 -14.09
CA LEU A 26 3.67 -5.68 -13.24
C LEU A 26 3.03 -4.33 -13.62
N ARG A 27 2.80 -4.09 -14.92
CA ARG A 27 2.08 -2.89 -15.38
C ARG A 27 0.62 -2.88 -14.94
N ILE A 28 -0.05 -4.04 -14.92
CA ILE A 28 -1.42 -4.17 -14.41
C ILE A 28 -1.43 -3.85 -12.92
N TYR A 29 -0.53 -4.44 -12.13
CA TYR A 29 -0.47 -4.16 -10.69
C TYR A 29 -0.14 -2.69 -10.39
N GLU A 30 0.73 -2.05 -11.18
CA GLU A 30 1.01 -0.61 -11.06
C GLU A 30 -0.23 0.22 -11.41
N ALA A 31 -0.91 -0.09 -12.51
CA ALA A 31 -2.11 0.62 -12.95
C ALA A 31 -3.27 0.48 -11.94
N GLU A 32 -3.38 -0.69 -11.30
CA GLU A 32 -4.37 -0.96 -10.26
C GLU A 32 -4.01 -0.35 -8.91
N GLY A 33 -2.82 0.25 -8.78
CA GLY A 33 -2.33 0.89 -7.56
C GLY A 33 -1.82 -0.10 -6.50
N LEU A 34 -1.65 -1.38 -6.85
CA LEU A 34 -1.16 -2.41 -5.94
C LEU A 34 0.35 -2.33 -5.69
N ILE A 35 1.09 -1.77 -6.65
CA ILE A 35 2.53 -1.51 -6.52
C ILE A 35 2.86 -0.09 -6.97
N LYS A 36 3.92 0.50 -6.41
CA LYS A 36 4.39 1.84 -6.77
C LYS A 36 5.91 1.82 -6.97
N PRO A 37 6.41 1.36 -8.13
CA PRO A 37 7.85 1.26 -8.37
C PRO A 37 8.50 2.65 -8.30
N HIS A 38 9.74 2.68 -7.82
CA HIS A 38 10.58 3.86 -7.90
C HIS A 38 10.91 4.18 -9.36
N ARG A 39 11.07 5.47 -9.70
CA ARG A 39 11.45 5.91 -11.05
C ARG A 39 12.83 6.55 -11.03
N GLN A 40 13.78 5.94 -11.72
CA GLN A 40 15.12 6.47 -11.92
C GLN A 40 15.33 6.73 -13.41
N GLY A 41 15.44 8.00 -13.81
CA GLY A 41 15.55 8.39 -15.22
C GLY A 41 14.39 7.89 -16.09
N GLY A 42 13.17 7.88 -15.54
CA GLY A 42 11.96 7.38 -16.20
C GLY A 42 11.80 5.85 -16.21
N LYS A 43 12.84 5.10 -15.82
CA LYS A 43 12.80 3.64 -15.72
C LYS A 43 12.23 3.21 -14.37
N ARG A 44 11.43 2.13 -14.38
CA ARG A 44 10.89 1.51 -13.16
C ARG A 44 11.98 0.68 -12.49
N MET A 45 12.18 0.95 -11.21
CA MET A 45 13.11 0.28 -10.33
C MET A 45 12.34 -0.31 -9.14
N PHE A 46 12.67 -1.55 -8.79
CA PHE A 46 12.04 -2.33 -7.75
C PHE A 46 13.10 -2.67 -6.69
N SER A 47 12.70 -2.62 -5.43
CA SER A 47 13.47 -3.10 -4.28
C SER A 47 13.21 -4.58 -4.03
N LYS A 48 13.96 -5.20 -3.13
CA LYS A 48 13.72 -6.60 -2.73
C LYS A 48 12.34 -6.75 -2.08
N ASN A 49 11.95 -5.79 -1.24
CA ASN A 49 10.61 -5.77 -0.63
C ASN A 49 9.49 -5.61 -1.66
N ASP A 50 9.71 -4.85 -2.75
CA ASP A 50 8.75 -4.79 -3.85
C ASP A 50 8.56 -6.18 -4.50
N LEU A 51 9.64 -6.93 -4.72
CA LEU A 51 9.55 -8.27 -5.30
C LEU A 51 8.80 -9.24 -4.36
N ILE A 52 9.09 -9.21 -3.05
CA ILE A 52 8.38 -10.01 -2.05
C ILE A 52 6.90 -9.67 -2.08
N TRP A 53 6.55 -8.38 -2.06
CA TRP A 53 5.18 -7.93 -2.12
C TRP A 53 4.46 -8.36 -3.40
N ILE A 54 5.13 -8.28 -4.56
CA ILE A 54 4.57 -8.77 -5.82
C ILE A 54 4.32 -10.28 -5.75
N GLN A 55 5.22 -11.06 -5.15
CA GLN A 55 5.00 -12.49 -4.96
C GLN A 55 3.78 -12.75 -4.06
N CYS A 56 3.60 -12.01 -2.97
CA CYS A 56 2.39 -12.09 -2.14
C CYS A 56 1.13 -11.77 -2.93
N LEU A 57 1.14 -10.71 -3.74
CA LEU A 57 0.02 -10.38 -4.63
C LEU A 57 -0.32 -11.54 -5.57
N ARG A 58 0.69 -12.18 -6.17
CA ARG A 58 0.49 -13.33 -7.05
C ARG A 58 -0.16 -14.50 -6.32
N ASN A 59 0.31 -14.84 -5.12
CA ASN A 59 -0.25 -15.94 -4.34
C ASN A 59 -1.70 -15.66 -3.98
N MET A 60 -2.01 -14.45 -3.48
CA MET A 60 -3.40 -14.06 -3.19
C MET A 60 -4.30 -14.14 -4.43
N ILE A 61 -3.81 -13.73 -5.60
CA ILE A 61 -4.61 -13.72 -6.83
C ILE A 61 -4.81 -15.13 -7.41
N HIS A 62 -3.74 -15.94 -7.45
CA HIS A 62 -3.74 -17.19 -8.21
C HIS A 62 -3.95 -18.44 -7.36
N GLU A 63 -3.47 -18.44 -6.12
CA GLU A 63 -3.58 -19.59 -5.21
C GLU A 63 -4.83 -19.44 -4.33
N GLU A 64 -5.06 -18.24 -3.80
CA GLU A 64 -6.20 -17.95 -2.91
C GLU A 64 -7.44 -17.44 -3.67
N ASN A 65 -7.35 -17.23 -4.99
CA ASN A 65 -8.43 -16.75 -5.86
C ASN A 65 -9.05 -15.41 -5.40
N ILE A 66 -8.27 -14.55 -4.76
CA ILE A 66 -8.71 -13.21 -4.35
C ILE A 66 -8.59 -12.27 -5.54
N SER A 67 -9.70 -11.63 -5.91
CA SER A 67 -9.72 -10.66 -7.01
C SER A 67 -8.94 -9.39 -6.66
N ILE A 68 -8.41 -8.69 -7.67
CA ILE A 68 -7.73 -7.38 -7.48
C ILE A 68 -8.61 -6.37 -6.73
N PRO A 69 -9.91 -6.18 -7.06
CA PRO A 69 -10.79 -5.33 -6.27
C PRO A 69 -10.91 -5.79 -4.80
N GLY A 70 -10.94 -7.11 -4.57
CA GLY A 70 -10.93 -7.69 -3.22
C GLY A 70 -9.66 -7.34 -2.44
N ILE A 71 -8.48 -7.50 -3.04
CA ILE A 71 -7.20 -7.13 -2.43
C ILE A 71 -7.18 -5.63 -2.10
N LYS A 72 -7.58 -4.78 -3.05
CA LYS A 72 -7.65 -3.32 -2.82
C LYS A 72 -8.56 -2.99 -1.64
N ARG A 73 -9.73 -3.61 -1.58
CA ARG A 73 -10.68 -3.40 -0.48
C ARG A 73 -10.10 -3.86 0.86
N LEU A 74 -9.40 -4.99 0.90
CA LEU A 74 -8.75 -5.47 2.12
C LEU A 74 -7.64 -4.52 2.59
N LEU A 75 -6.83 -3.99 1.66
CA LEU A 75 -5.77 -3.02 1.96
C LEU A 75 -6.33 -1.71 2.51
N GLU A 76 -7.46 -1.21 1.98
CA GLU A 76 -8.15 -0.03 2.52
C GLU A 76 -8.67 -0.24 3.94
N LEU A 77 -9.11 -1.46 4.26
CA LEU A 77 -9.62 -1.82 5.57
C LEU A 77 -8.51 -2.13 6.58
N MET A 78 -7.27 -2.25 6.13
CA MET A 78 -6.14 -2.58 6.99
C MET A 78 -5.84 -1.40 7.92
N PRO A 79 -5.95 -1.58 9.25
CA PRO A 79 -5.76 -0.46 10.15
C PRO A 79 -4.28 -0.11 10.30
N CYS A 80 -3.99 1.19 10.41
CA CYS A 80 -2.63 1.69 10.51
C CYS A 80 -1.85 1.11 11.70
N TRP A 81 -2.51 0.75 12.80
CA TRP A 81 -1.84 0.19 13.98
C TRP A 81 -1.30 -1.23 13.76
N LYS A 82 -1.88 -1.99 12.82
CA LYS A 82 -1.32 -3.29 12.42
C LYS A 82 -0.14 -3.13 11.47
N LEU A 83 -0.15 -2.09 10.64
CA LEU A 83 0.90 -1.85 9.65
C LEU A 83 2.16 -1.20 10.22
N LYS A 84 1.99 -0.34 11.24
CA LYS A 84 3.08 0.47 11.81
C LYS A 84 3.55 -0.01 13.17
N ASP A 85 3.09 -1.18 13.62
CA ASP A 85 3.32 -1.69 14.99
C ASP A 85 3.09 -0.60 16.04
N CYS A 86 1.92 0.06 15.96
CA CYS A 86 1.64 1.22 16.78
C CYS A 86 1.58 0.82 18.27
N PRO A 87 2.36 1.50 19.15
CA PRO A 87 2.37 1.19 20.58
C PRO A 87 0.99 1.26 21.20
N GLN A 88 0.75 0.39 22.18
CA GLN A 88 -0.56 0.25 22.80
C GLN A 88 -1.09 1.56 23.40
N GLU A 89 -0.22 2.35 24.01
CA GLU A 89 -0.56 3.64 24.63
C GLU A 89 -1.11 4.65 23.62
N VAL A 90 -0.48 4.72 22.45
CA VAL A 90 -0.92 5.57 21.33
C VAL A 90 -2.20 5.03 20.72
N ARG A 91 -2.26 3.70 20.50
CA ARG A 91 -3.42 3.02 19.92
C ARG A 91 -4.67 3.15 20.80
N ALA A 92 -4.53 3.12 22.13
CA ALA A 92 -5.63 3.23 23.08
C ALA A 92 -6.39 4.55 22.97
N ASN A 93 -5.76 5.61 22.45
CA ASN A 93 -6.39 6.91 22.22
C ASN A 93 -6.79 7.16 20.76
N CYS A 94 -6.56 6.19 19.87
CA CYS A 94 -6.88 6.33 18.45
C CYS A 94 -8.38 6.14 18.19
N ALA A 95 -9.04 7.17 17.63
CA ALA A 95 -10.46 7.11 17.26
C ALA A 95 -10.77 5.95 16.28
N ALA A 96 -9.89 5.71 15.30
CA ALA A 96 -10.03 4.60 14.35
C ALA A 96 -9.89 3.21 15.01
N PHE A 97 -9.19 3.12 16.15
CA PHE A 97 -9.10 1.88 16.95
C PHE A 97 -10.37 1.66 17.79
N LYS A 98 -10.94 2.75 18.35
CA LYS A 98 -12.13 2.72 19.19
C LYS A 98 -13.41 2.46 18.37
N GLU A 99 -13.56 3.08 17.21
CA GLU A 99 -14.71 2.92 16.32
C GLU A 99 -14.29 2.27 14.99
N LYS A 100 -14.49 0.95 14.89
CA LYS A 100 -14.16 0.18 13.68
C LYS A 100 -15.06 0.60 12.52
N GLY A 101 -14.45 0.83 11.35
CA GLY A 101 -15.16 0.96 10.07
C GLY A 101 -15.44 2.39 9.60
N LYS A 102 -15.05 3.41 10.36
CA LYS A 102 -15.17 4.82 9.96
C LYS A 102 -13.80 5.46 9.70
N LYS A 103 -13.75 6.36 8.74
CA LYS A 103 -12.56 7.14 8.37
C LYS A 103 -12.40 8.32 9.33
N CYS A 104 -11.17 8.84 9.50
CA CYS A 104 -10.88 9.87 10.50
C CYS A 104 -11.73 11.16 10.36
N TRP A 105 -12.17 11.51 9.15
CA TRP A 105 -13.04 12.68 8.90
C TRP A 105 -14.54 12.43 9.15
N GLU A 106 -14.94 11.19 9.41
CA GLU A 106 -16.34 10.84 9.75
C GLU A 106 -16.61 11.00 11.25
N PHE A 107 -15.60 11.37 12.04
CA PHE A 107 -15.71 11.62 13.47
C PHE A 107 -15.86 13.12 13.74
N SER A 108 -16.99 13.52 14.32
CA SER A 108 -17.38 14.92 14.54
C SER A 108 -16.70 15.60 15.73
N GLN A 109 -15.96 14.88 16.58
CA GLN A 109 -15.49 15.41 17.86
C GLN A 109 -13.97 15.43 18.06
N ASN A 110 -13.18 15.01 17.07
CA ASN A 110 -11.72 15.11 17.12
C ASN A 110 -11.14 15.26 15.70
N THR A 111 -11.72 16.17 14.91
CA THR A 111 -11.04 16.68 13.73
C THR A 111 -9.76 17.36 14.23
N CYS A 112 -8.61 16.88 13.78
CA CYS A 112 -7.34 17.58 13.94
C CYS A 112 -7.54 19.01 13.43
N GLU A 113 -7.40 20.00 14.31
CA GLU A 113 -7.72 21.43 14.12
C GLU A 113 -7.54 21.90 12.66
N ASN A 114 -8.60 21.79 11.86
CA ASN A 114 -8.66 22.16 10.45
C ASN A 114 -7.58 21.59 9.48
N SER A 115 -6.89 20.50 9.82
CA SER A 115 -5.80 19.97 8.98
C SER A 115 -6.24 19.06 7.81
N CYS A 116 -7.54 18.71 7.71
CA CYS A 116 -8.04 17.85 6.62
C CYS A 116 -7.76 18.42 5.21
N LYS A 117 -7.66 19.76 5.07
CA LYS A 117 -7.24 20.42 3.83
C LYS A 117 -5.85 19.98 3.35
N ASN A 118 -4.99 19.55 4.27
CA ASN A 118 -3.61 19.12 4.00
C ASN A 118 -3.39 17.61 4.27
N CYS A 119 -4.43 16.86 4.62
CA CYS A 119 -4.31 15.44 4.91
C CYS A 119 -4.27 14.62 3.61
N GLU A 120 -3.13 13.99 3.32
CA GLU A 120 -2.97 13.19 2.10
C GLU A 120 -4.00 12.07 1.94
N VAL A 121 -4.49 11.50 3.05
CA VAL A 121 -5.50 10.44 3.04
C VAL A 121 -6.86 11.00 2.59
N TYR A 122 -7.28 12.15 3.13
CA TYR A 122 -8.52 12.84 2.75
C TYR A 122 -8.47 13.35 1.30
N LEU A 123 -7.34 13.92 0.89
CA LEU A 123 -7.15 14.45 -0.47
C LEU A 123 -7.14 13.36 -1.54
N LYS A 124 -6.61 12.17 -1.25
CA LYS A 124 -6.60 11.03 -2.20
C LYS A 124 -8.01 10.50 -2.49
N GLU A 125 -8.90 10.55 -1.50
CA GLU A 125 -10.27 10.07 -1.66
C GLU A 125 -11.19 11.07 -2.36
N ASN A 126 -11.12 12.35 -2.00
CA ASN A 126 -12.02 13.37 -2.55
C ASN A 126 -11.58 13.94 -3.92
N LYS A 127 -10.39 13.59 -4.42
CA LYS A 127 -9.96 13.96 -5.79
C LYS A 127 -10.66 13.14 -6.89
N ASN A 128 -11.39 12.09 -6.54
CA ASN A 128 -12.08 11.20 -7.47
C ASN A 128 -13.62 11.38 -7.45
N LYS A 129 -14.12 12.50 -6.92
CA LYS A 129 -15.54 12.90 -6.94
C LYS A 129 -15.76 14.09 -7.86
#